data_AF-A0AAE0NCD5-F1
#
_entry.id   AF-A0AAE0NCD5-F1
#
_cell.length_a   1.000
_cell.length_b   1.000
_cell.length_c   1.000
_cell.angle_alpha   90.00
_cell.angle_beta   90.00
_cell.angle_gamma   90.00
#
_symmetry.space_group_name_H-M   'P 1'
#
loop_
_entity.id
_entity.type
_entity.pdbx_description
1 polymer ?
#
loop_
_entity_poly.entity_id
_entity_poly.type
_entity_poly.pdbx_seq_one_letter_code
_entity_poly.pdbx_strand_id
1 'polypeptide(L)'
;MASNPSPAEVTLAVYAAKGRALYGKFLAELEFRSHSPKSLPDLPPHYYTQHDPPDEPPLDSSTNNLLRDAGHHGKFVFIEVLNSTPVNAPPEDQQTPYQNWVHAEGKAVLCAFNDATRDTLWERPERLFWSDLMAACCTRVMTLTNGDLSGLEAIWRWSISNKMTQQLVAALDGSGEGHLGREFGTNHNGFYALLASENGKGVGWMLSSYPGIFGRRLMCKVRIIIRPKSEMPDLCWILEPVQAEAPSVPQNEAPPNPDRPMSRKERRHQKRQSRSTI
;
A
#
# COMPACT_ATOMS: atom_id res chain seq x y z
N MET A 1 -2.67 -31.74 -26.97
CA MET A 1 -3.59 -30.64 -27.28
C MET A 1 -3.62 -29.72 -26.07
N ALA A 2 -3.22 -28.45 -26.22
CA ALA A 2 -3.33 -27.49 -25.11
C ALA A 2 -4.81 -27.08 -24.98
N SER A 3 -5.38 -27.23 -23.79
CA SER A 3 -6.72 -26.74 -23.47
C SER A 3 -6.74 -25.22 -23.52
N ASN A 4 -7.81 -24.63 -24.05
CA ASN A 4 -8.01 -23.18 -23.99
C ASN A 4 -8.14 -22.73 -22.53
N PRO A 5 -7.55 -21.58 -22.16
CA PRO A 5 -7.68 -21.05 -20.81
C PRO A 5 -9.13 -20.65 -20.52
N SER A 6 -9.57 -20.91 -19.29
CA SER A 6 -10.87 -20.46 -18.77
C SER A 6 -10.94 -18.93 -18.68
N PRO A 7 -12.16 -18.34 -18.70
CA PRO A 7 -12.32 -16.89 -18.50
C PRO A 7 -11.68 -16.35 -17.20
N ALA A 8 -11.69 -17.14 -16.13
CA ALA A 8 -11.07 -16.78 -14.86
C ALA A 8 -9.54 -16.70 -14.97
N GLU A 9 -8.91 -17.64 -15.67
CA GLU A 9 -7.47 -17.63 -15.92
C GLU A 9 -7.05 -16.44 -16.80
N VAL A 10 -7.87 -16.10 -17.81
CA VAL A 10 -7.64 -14.90 -18.64
C VAL A 10 -7.72 -13.63 -17.81
N THR A 11 -8.76 -13.48 -16.97
CA THR A 11 -8.89 -12.32 -16.06
C THR A 11 -7.71 -12.20 -15.10
N LEU A 12 -7.31 -13.32 -14.46
CA LEU A 12 -6.16 -13.33 -13.56
C LEU A 12 -4.87 -12.92 -14.27
N ALA A 13 -4.63 -13.41 -15.49
CA ALA A 13 -3.46 -13.04 -16.27
C ALA A 13 -3.42 -11.54 -16.62
N VAL A 14 -4.57 -10.97 -17.02
CA VAL A 14 -4.70 -9.53 -17.31
C VAL A 14 -4.42 -8.69 -16.05
N TYR A 15 -5.00 -9.06 -14.92
CA TYR A 15 -4.77 -8.36 -13.66
C TYR A 15 -3.33 -8.52 -13.16
N ALA A 16 -2.73 -9.71 -13.32
CA ALA A 16 -1.33 -9.92 -12.97
C ALA A 16 -0.38 -9.06 -13.82
N ALA A 17 -0.65 -8.89 -15.11
CA ALA A 17 0.14 -7.99 -15.96
C ALA A 17 0.02 -6.52 -15.51
N LYS A 18 -1.20 -6.05 -15.23
CA LYS A 18 -1.44 -4.71 -14.67
C LYS A 18 -0.73 -4.52 -13.33
N GLY A 19 -0.77 -5.55 -12.47
CA GLY A 19 -0.15 -5.55 -11.15
C GLY A 19 1.35 -5.45 -11.21
N ARG A 20 2.02 -6.18 -12.11
CA ARG A 20 3.46 -6.04 -12.34
C ARG A 20 3.85 -4.61 -12.74
N ALA A 21 3.09 -4.01 -13.65
CA ALA A 21 3.34 -2.63 -14.07
C ALA A 21 3.14 -1.65 -12.90
N LEU A 22 2.12 -1.85 -12.05
CA LEU A 22 1.92 -1.05 -10.84
C LEU A 22 3.04 -1.25 -9.82
N TYR A 23 3.48 -2.48 -9.59
CA TYR A 23 4.56 -2.78 -8.67
C TYR A 23 5.87 -2.06 -9.06
N GLY A 24 6.22 -2.10 -10.34
CA GLY A 24 7.36 -1.33 -10.86
C GLY A 24 7.21 0.18 -10.67
N LYS A 25 5.99 0.72 -10.83
CA LYS A 25 5.70 2.14 -10.53
C LYS A 25 5.87 2.47 -9.05
N PHE A 26 5.40 1.60 -8.14
CA PHE A 26 5.55 1.81 -6.70
C PHE A 26 7.03 1.83 -6.28
N LEU A 27 7.85 0.94 -6.84
CA LEU A 27 9.29 0.95 -6.64
C LEU A 27 9.93 2.26 -7.11
N ALA A 28 9.61 2.71 -8.33
CA ALA A 28 10.13 3.95 -8.86
C ALA A 28 9.68 5.18 -8.05
N GLU A 29 8.42 5.21 -7.61
CA GLU A 29 7.87 6.28 -6.79
C GLU A 29 8.52 6.29 -5.39
N LEU A 30 8.73 5.13 -4.78
CA LEU A 30 9.41 5.01 -3.48
C LEU A 30 10.83 5.60 -3.56
N GLU A 31 11.55 5.31 -4.65
CA GLU A 31 12.90 5.84 -4.86
C GLU A 31 12.89 7.36 -5.09
N PHE A 32 11.99 7.85 -5.95
CA PHE A 32 11.82 9.28 -6.19
C PHE A 32 11.44 10.05 -4.91
N ARG A 33 10.48 9.54 -4.14
CA ARG A 33 9.98 10.17 -2.91
C ARG A 33 10.93 10.07 -1.73
N SER A 34 11.89 9.13 -1.78
CA SER A 34 13.00 9.12 -0.81
C SER A 34 13.89 10.37 -0.93
N HIS A 35 13.94 10.98 -2.11
CA HIS A 35 14.69 12.22 -2.37
C HIS A 35 13.81 13.48 -2.34
N SER A 36 12.51 13.33 -2.62
CA SER A 36 11.53 14.43 -2.60
C SER A 36 10.28 14.03 -1.81
N PRO A 37 10.34 14.11 -0.47
CA PRO A 37 9.25 13.69 0.39
C PRO A 37 7.95 14.46 0.10
N LYS A 38 6.84 13.74 -0.02
CA LYS A 38 5.50 14.35 -0.08
C LYS A 38 5.06 14.73 1.33
N SER A 39 4.55 15.94 1.52
CA SER A 39 3.88 16.32 2.76
C SER A 39 2.50 15.65 2.86
N LEU A 40 2.06 15.35 4.08
CA LEU A 40 0.66 14.99 4.31
C LEU A 40 -0.24 16.16 3.88
N PRO A 41 -1.42 15.88 3.28
CA PRO A 41 -2.37 16.95 3.02
C PRO A 41 -2.97 17.44 4.35
N ASP A 42 -3.42 18.69 4.34
CA ASP A 42 -4.31 19.18 5.38
C ASP A 42 -5.67 18.49 5.25
N LEU A 43 -6.16 17.91 6.34
CA LEU A 43 -7.49 17.31 6.39
C LEU A 43 -8.60 18.39 6.41
N PRO A 44 -8.52 19.42 7.29
CA PRO A 44 -9.54 20.47 7.31
C PRO A 44 -9.49 21.34 6.03
N PRO A 45 -10.63 21.94 5.63
CA PRO A 45 -11.94 21.88 6.27
C PRO A 45 -12.81 20.71 5.79
N HIS A 46 -12.27 19.81 4.97
CA HIS A 46 -13.07 18.80 4.26
C HIS A 46 -13.12 17.46 5.00
N TYR A 47 -12.06 17.13 5.72
CA TYR A 47 -11.93 15.92 6.52
C TYR A 47 -11.50 16.24 7.95
N TYR A 48 -11.86 15.35 8.87
CA TYR A 48 -11.33 15.36 10.24
C TYR A 48 -11.16 13.92 10.74
N THR A 49 -10.39 13.75 11.82
CA THR A 49 -10.20 12.46 12.47
C THR A 49 -10.90 12.42 13.81
N GLN A 50 -11.54 11.30 14.11
CA GLN A 50 -12.15 11.03 15.41
C GLN A 50 -11.51 9.76 15.99
N HIS A 51 -11.13 9.81 17.25
CA HIS A 51 -10.50 8.68 17.96
C HIS A 51 -11.49 8.14 18.99
N ASP A 52 -11.50 6.82 19.18
CA ASP A 52 -12.27 6.09 20.19
C ASP A 52 -13.69 6.69 20.45
N PRO A 53 -14.61 6.69 19.47
CA PRO A 53 -15.96 7.18 19.67
C PRO A 53 -16.67 6.38 20.78
N PRO A 54 -17.61 7.00 21.52
CA PRO A 54 -18.23 6.41 22.70
C PRO A 54 -18.91 5.04 22.48
N ASP A 55 -19.36 4.78 21.25
CA ASP A 55 -20.19 3.64 20.90
C ASP A 55 -19.47 2.63 19.97
N GLU A 56 -18.16 2.75 19.78
CA GLU A 56 -17.44 1.84 18.87
C GLU A 56 -17.22 0.47 19.52
N PRO A 57 -17.65 -0.63 18.87
CA PRO A 57 -17.36 -1.96 19.37
C PRO A 57 -15.85 -2.24 19.29
N PRO A 58 -15.25 -2.85 20.33
CA PRO A 58 -13.88 -3.34 20.23
C PRO A 58 -13.78 -4.37 19.10
N LEU A 59 -12.56 -4.56 18.57
CA LEU A 59 -12.29 -5.67 17.66
C LEU A 59 -12.83 -6.97 18.25
N ASP A 60 -13.56 -7.73 17.45
CA ASP A 60 -14.14 -8.99 17.90
C ASP A 60 -13.04 -9.99 18.30
N SER A 61 -13.38 -10.97 19.14
CA SER A 61 -12.39 -11.93 19.64
C SER A 61 -11.73 -12.77 18.54
N SER A 62 -12.46 -13.10 17.46
CA SER A 62 -11.90 -13.87 16.34
C SER A 62 -10.78 -13.10 15.67
N THR A 63 -10.98 -11.80 15.54
CA THR A 63 -10.04 -10.88 14.94
C THR A 63 -8.81 -10.64 15.78
N ASN A 64 -9.02 -10.38 17.07
CA ASN A 64 -7.91 -10.21 17.99
C ASN A 64 -7.03 -11.46 18.01
N ASN A 65 -7.64 -12.65 17.96
CA ASN A 65 -6.89 -13.90 17.84
C ASN A 65 -6.11 -13.96 16.52
N LEU A 66 -6.72 -13.61 15.38
CA LEU A 66 -6.05 -13.62 14.08
C LEU A 66 -4.84 -12.66 14.03
N LEU A 67 -5.00 -11.44 14.54
CA LEU A 67 -3.93 -10.45 14.62
C LEU A 67 -2.79 -10.93 15.53
N ARG A 68 -3.14 -11.50 16.70
CA ARG A 68 -2.18 -12.07 17.65
C ARG A 68 -1.42 -13.24 17.04
N ASP A 69 -2.11 -14.17 16.39
CA ASP A 69 -1.52 -15.36 15.78
C ASP A 69 -0.61 -14.98 14.59
N ALA A 70 -0.87 -13.83 13.96
CA ALA A 70 0.00 -13.21 12.97
C ALA A 70 1.18 -12.40 13.58
N GLY A 71 1.34 -12.40 14.91
CA GLY A 71 2.43 -11.71 15.61
C GLY A 71 2.13 -10.27 16.04
N HIS A 72 0.99 -9.70 15.65
CA HIS A 72 0.59 -8.33 15.96
C HIS A 72 -0.20 -8.25 17.28
N HIS A 73 0.45 -8.67 18.37
CA HIS A 73 -0.09 -8.57 19.71
C HIS A 73 0.06 -7.15 20.26
N GLY A 74 -0.94 -6.66 20.99
CA GLY A 74 -0.85 -5.36 21.64
C GLY A 74 -2.15 -4.56 21.52
N LYS A 75 -2.05 -3.27 21.84
CA LYS A 75 -3.18 -2.34 21.75
C LYS A 75 -3.31 -1.83 20.32
N PHE A 76 -4.51 -1.95 19.77
CA PHE A 76 -4.92 -1.19 18.58
C PHE A 76 -5.73 0.03 19.03
N VAL A 77 -5.48 1.17 18.40
CA VAL A 77 -6.25 2.40 18.59
C VAL A 77 -7.19 2.54 17.41
N PHE A 78 -8.47 2.77 17.72
CA PHE A 78 -9.46 3.01 16.70
C PHE A 78 -9.47 4.48 16.30
N ILE A 79 -9.56 4.71 15.00
CA ILE A 79 -9.59 6.04 14.42
C ILE A 79 -10.42 6.03 13.13
N GLU A 80 -11.30 7.01 13.04
CA GLU A 80 -12.13 7.24 11.87
C GLU A 80 -11.66 8.48 11.14
N VAL A 81 -11.83 8.47 9.82
CA VAL A 81 -11.72 9.66 8.99
C VAL A 81 -13.11 10.00 8.47
N LEU A 82 -13.60 11.16 8.89
CA LEU A 82 -14.94 11.65 8.63
C LEU A 82 -14.88 12.80 7.64
N ASN A 83 -15.91 12.87 6.80
CA ASN A 83 -16.15 14.00 5.92
C ASN A 83 -16.88 15.10 6.68
N SER A 84 -16.59 16.34 6.30
CA SER A 84 -17.26 17.53 6.81
C SER A 84 -18.57 17.75 6.05
N THR A 85 -19.48 16.78 6.09
CA THR A 85 -20.84 16.93 5.53
C THR A 85 -21.72 17.68 6.54
N PRO A 86 -22.71 18.51 6.12
CA PRO A 86 -23.53 19.26 7.06
C PRO A 86 -24.33 18.35 7.98
N VAL A 87 -24.50 18.80 9.23
CA VAL A 87 -25.16 18.17 10.41
C VAL A 87 -26.59 17.63 10.16
N ASN A 88 -27.15 17.81 8.95
CA ASN A 88 -28.55 17.51 8.62
C ASN A 88 -28.75 16.27 7.73
N ALA A 89 -27.71 15.45 7.48
CA ALA A 89 -27.89 14.17 6.80
C ALA A 89 -28.68 13.18 7.70
N PRO A 90 -29.66 12.43 7.17
CA PRO A 90 -30.36 11.39 7.93
C PRO A 90 -29.37 10.43 8.60
N PRO A 91 -29.62 9.95 9.84
CA PRO A 91 -28.71 9.06 10.56
C PRO A 91 -28.32 7.79 9.78
N GLU A 92 -29.20 7.33 8.90
CA GLU A 92 -29.00 6.15 8.04
C GLU A 92 -27.93 6.38 6.96
N ASP A 93 -27.64 7.64 6.61
CA ASP A 93 -26.60 8.04 5.66
C ASP A 93 -25.27 8.42 6.34
N GLN A 94 -25.20 8.37 7.68
CA GLN A 94 -24.03 8.78 8.47
C GLN A 94 -23.01 7.65 8.68
N GLN A 95 -22.96 6.65 7.79
CA GLN A 95 -21.97 5.58 7.94
C GLN A 95 -20.57 6.09 7.58
N THR A 96 -19.65 6.02 8.53
CA THR A 96 -18.28 6.54 8.40
C THR A 96 -17.54 5.89 7.22
N PRO A 97 -16.97 6.66 6.28
CA PRO A 97 -16.40 6.09 5.05
C PRO A 97 -15.06 5.39 5.26
N TYR A 98 -14.35 5.69 6.36
CA TYR A 98 -13.03 5.14 6.64
C TYR A 98 -12.85 4.85 8.12
N GLN A 99 -12.88 3.58 8.50
CA GLN A 99 -12.69 3.09 9.86
C GLN A 99 -11.39 2.29 9.96
N ASN A 100 -10.53 2.61 10.92
CA ASN A 100 -9.21 2.00 11.00
C ASN A 100 -8.80 1.69 12.42
N TRP A 101 -8.10 0.58 12.58
CA TRP A 101 -7.43 0.18 13.81
C TRP A 101 -5.93 0.19 13.55
N VAL A 102 -5.20 1.06 14.24
CA VAL A 102 -3.76 1.19 14.07
C VAL A 102 -3.08 0.65 15.32
N HIS A 103 -2.14 -0.26 15.16
CA HIS A 103 -1.35 -0.78 16.26
C HIS A 103 -0.61 0.37 16.96
N ALA A 104 -0.66 0.44 18.29
CA ALA A 104 -0.11 1.58 19.04
C ALA A 104 1.40 1.81 18.81
N GLU A 105 2.14 0.73 18.53
CA GLU A 105 3.57 0.78 18.17
C GLU A 105 3.83 0.90 16.65
N GLY A 106 2.79 1.02 15.82
CA GLY A 106 2.93 1.18 14.37
C GLY A 106 3.25 -0.09 13.57
N LYS A 107 3.21 -1.28 14.18
CA LYS A 107 3.52 -2.57 13.52
C LYS A 107 2.50 -3.04 12.49
N ALA A 108 1.22 -2.72 12.69
CA ALA A 108 0.16 -3.13 11.78
C ALA A 108 -0.94 -2.08 11.67
N VAL A 109 -1.56 -2.01 10.49
CA VAL A 109 -2.76 -1.21 10.24
C VAL A 109 -3.87 -2.13 9.77
N LEU A 110 -5.05 -2.02 10.38
CA LEU A 110 -6.26 -2.70 9.99
C LEU A 110 -7.25 -1.69 9.44
N CYS A 111 -7.50 -1.77 8.13
CA CYS A 111 -8.42 -0.92 7.39
C CYS A 111 -9.75 -1.65 7.22
N ALA A 112 -10.78 -1.23 7.94
CA ALA A 112 -12.12 -1.80 7.82
C ALA A 112 -13.10 -0.79 7.22
N PHE A 113 -14.11 -1.28 6.50
CA PHE A 113 -15.20 -0.44 5.98
C PHE A 113 -14.73 0.81 5.23
N ASN A 114 -13.63 0.69 4.48
CA ASN A 114 -13.03 1.76 3.68
C ASN A 114 -13.67 1.80 2.29
N ASP A 115 -14.89 2.31 2.22
CA ASP A 115 -15.67 2.37 0.98
C ASP A 115 -15.73 3.81 0.47
N ALA A 116 -14.99 4.05 -0.61
CA ALA A 116 -14.93 5.37 -1.20
C ALA A 116 -16.27 5.84 -1.77
N THR A 117 -17.22 4.94 -2.06
CA THR A 117 -18.56 5.33 -2.51
C THR A 117 -19.42 5.93 -1.38
N ARG A 118 -19.02 5.72 -0.12
CA ARG A 118 -19.64 6.33 1.07
C ARG A 118 -19.03 7.69 1.43
N ASP A 119 -17.94 8.05 0.77
CA ASP A 119 -17.32 9.36 0.89
C ASP A 119 -18.22 10.39 0.21
N THR A 120 -18.83 11.31 0.97
CA THR A 120 -19.76 12.33 0.45
C THR A 120 -19.10 13.34 -0.50
N LEU A 121 -17.77 13.35 -0.55
CA LEU A 121 -16.97 14.12 -1.51
C LEU A 121 -16.62 13.28 -2.75
N TRP A 122 -17.17 12.08 -2.92
CA TRP A 122 -16.99 11.28 -4.12
C TRP A 122 -17.25 12.10 -5.39
N GLU A 123 -16.34 11.99 -6.37
CA GLU A 123 -16.30 12.76 -7.62
C GLU A 123 -16.11 14.28 -7.47
N ARG A 124 -15.84 14.79 -6.27
CA ARG A 124 -15.57 16.21 -6.04
C ARG A 124 -14.05 16.52 -6.04
N PRO A 125 -13.64 17.73 -6.49
CA PRO A 125 -12.23 18.13 -6.50
C PRO A 125 -11.56 18.15 -5.12
N GLU A 126 -12.33 18.37 -4.06
CA GLU A 126 -11.86 18.47 -2.67
C GLU A 126 -11.55 17.10 -2.05
N ARG A 127 -11.94 16.01 -2.73
CA ARG A 127 -11.73 14.66 -2.23
C ARG A 127 -10.27 14.30 -2.20
N LEU A 128 -9.81 13.90 -1.02
CA LEU A 128 -8.47 13.35 -0.86
C LEU A 128 -8.45 11.89 -1.28
N PHE A 129 -7.29 11.44 -1.77
CA PHE A 129 -7.09 10.03 -2.08
C PHE A 129 -7.08 9.20 -0.80
N TRP A 130 -7.59 7.96 -0.89
CA TRP A 130 -7.56 7.00 0.22
C TRP A 130 -6.17 6.86 0.85
N SER A 131 -5.12 6.82 0.03
CA SER A 131 -3.72 6.73 0.51
C SER A 131 -3.33 7.89 1.41
N ASP A 132 -3.82 9.08 1.10
CA ASP A 132 -3.47 10.30 1.81
C ASP A 132 -4.26 10.39 3.13
N LEU A 133 -5.55 10.05 3.09
CA LEU A 133 -6.39 9.93 4.28
C LEU A 133 -5.82 8.90 5.26
N MET A 134 -5.38 7.74 4.74
CA MET A 134 -4.78 6.71 5.58
C MET A 134 -3.43 7.09 6.17
N ALA A 135 -2.58 7.77 5.41
CA ALA A 135 -1.31 8.26 5.91
C ALA A 135 -1.49 9.30 7.03
N ALA A 136 -2.47 10.21 6.88
CA ALA A 136 -2.83 11.18 7.90
C ALA A 136 -3.40 10.49 9.16
N CYS A 137 -4.30 9.52 8.96
CA CYS A 137 -4.90 8.71 10.02
C CYS A 137 -3.84 7.96 10.85
N CYS A 138 -2.92 7.25 10.20
CA CYS A 138 -1.87 6.50 10.91
C CYS A 138 -0.93 7.45 11.68
N THR A 139 -0.51 8.56 11.06
CA THR A 139 0.32 9.59 11.70
C THR A 139 -0.34 10.18 12.94
N ARG A 140 -1.67 10.39 12.89
CA ARG A 140 -2.44 10.89 14.03
C ARG A 140 -2.39 9.90 15.20
N VAL A 141 -2.54 8.60 14.95
CA VAL A 141 -2.41 7.59 16.01
C VAL A 141 -1.01 7.57 16.59
N MET A 142 0.04 7.61 15.76
CA MET A 142 1.42 7.64 16.26
C MET A 142 1.69 8.84 17.17
N THR A 143 1.08 9.98 16.87
CA THR A 143 1.14 11.17 17.74
C THR A 143 0.46 10.93 19.09
N LEU A 144 -0.66 10.20 19.11
CA LEU A 144 -1.41 9.90 20.33
C LEU A 144 -0.74 8.83 21.20
N THR A 145 -0.07 7.85 20.57
CA THR A 145 0.52 6.70 21.26
C THR A 145 2.03 6.82 21.48
N ASN A 146 2.66 7.85 20.90
CA ASN A 146 4.12 7.98 20.82
C ASN A 146 4.77 6.74 20.14
N GLY A 147 4.09 6.20 19.13
CA GLY A 147 4.55 5.07 18.31
C GLY A 147 5.34 5.50 17.08
N ASP A 148 5.78 4.54 16.27
CA ASP A 148 6.51 4.78 15.03
C ASP A 148 6.09 3.80 13.91
N LEU A 149 5.76 4.33 12.73
CA LEU A 149 5.37 3.56 11.55
C LEU A 149 6.55 3.07 10.71
N SER A 150 7.79 3.44 11.06
CA SER A 150 8.99 2.90 10.40
C SER A 150 9.10 1.37 10.54
N GLY A 151 8.52 0.85 11.62
CA GLY A 151 8.39 -0.57 11.95
C GLY A 151 7.20 -1.28 11.31
N LEU A 152 6.45 -0.66 10.38
CA LEU A 152 5.24 -1.27 9.81
C LEU A 152 5.55 -2.60 9.09
N GLU A 153 4.86 -3.66 9.52
CA GLU A 153 5.03 -5.04 9.04
C GLU A 153 3.85 -5.51 8.19
N ALA A 154 2.63 -5.03 8.49
CA ALA A 154 1.43 -5.51 7.80
C ALA A 154 0.34 -4.45 7.64
N ILE A 155 -0.38 -4.53 6.51
CA ILE A 155 -1.63 -3.79 6.29
C ILE A 155 -2.74 -4.76 5.95
N TRP A 156 -3.78 -4.74 6.76
CA TRP A 156 -4.95 -5.60 6.66
C TRP A 156 -6.10 -4.84 6.00
N ARG A 157 -6.69 -5.43 4.97
CA ARG A 157 -7.90 -4.97 4.30
C ARG A 157 -9.03 -5.90 4.70
N TRP A 158 -9.95 -5.38 5.50
CA TRP A 158 -10.97 -6.17 6.17
C TRP A 158 -12.34 -6.08 5.50
N SER A 159 -13.05 -7.21 5.48
CA SER A 159 -14.40 -7.36 4.93
C SER A 159 -14.53 -6.68 3.58
N ILE A 160 -13.74 -7.15 2.62
CA ILE A 160 -13.66 -6.50 1.31
C ILE A 160 -14.97 -6.72 0.56
N SER A 161 -15.76 -5.65 0.42
CA SER A 161 -17.02 -5.63 -0.33
C SER A 161 -16.85 -5.44 -1.85
N ASN A 162 -15.64 -5.06 -2.29
CA ASN A 162 -15.36 -4.80 -3.70
C ASN A 162 -15.49 -6.08 -4.55
N LYS A 163 -16.53 -6.14 -5.39
CA LYS A 163 -16.88 -7.33 -6.19
C LYS A 163 -15.72 -7.83 -7.07
N MET A 164 -14.95 -6.93 -7.68
CA MET A 164 -13.81 -7.33 -8.50
C MET A 164 -12.72 -8.01 -7.66
N THR A 165 -12.41 -7.47 -6.48
CA THR A 165 -11.45 -8.10 -5.56
C THR A 165 -11.96 -9.45 -5.09
N GLN A 166 -13.24 -9.58 -4.75
CA GLN A 166 -13.85 -10.86 -4.36
C GLN A 166 -13.78 -11.90 -5.49
N GLN A 167 -14.02 -11.50 -6.75
CA GLN A 167 -13.89 -12.40 -7.90
C GLN A 167 -12.45 -12.90 -8.08
N LEU A 168 -11.46 -12.02 -7.94
CA LEU A 168 -10.04 -12.41 -7.98
C LEU A 168 -9.70 -13.37 -6.84
N VAL A 169 -10.18 -13.10 -5.62
CA VAL A 169 -10.01 -13.99 -4.47
C VAL A 169 -10.64 -15.36 -4.75
N ALA A 170 -11.89 -15.42 -5.21
CA ALA A 170 -12.57 -16.68 -5.51
C ALA A 170 -11.83 -17.50 -6.59
N ALA A 171 -11.33 -16.83 -7.63
CA ALA A 171 -10.54 -17.48 -8.67
C ALA A 171 -9.17 -17.99 -8.16
N LEU A 172 -8.60 -17.35 -7.14
CA LEU A 172 -7.32 -17.74 -6.53
C LEU A 172 -7.46 -18.76 -5.41
N ASP A 173 -8.60 -18.82 -4.74
CA ASP A 173 -8.84 -19.70 -3.61
C ASP A 173 -9.13 -21.14 -4.10
N GLY A 174 -10.00 -21.28 -5.11
CA GLY A 174 -10.10 -22.43 -6.03
C GLY A 174 -10.15 -23.87 -5.48
N SER A 175 -10.11 -24.10 -4.16
CA SER A 175 -9.84 -25.44 -3.61
C SER A 175 -10.32 -25.71 -2.18
N GLY A 176 -10.88 -24.76 -1.44
CA GLY A 176 -11.65 -25.06 -0.22
C GLY A 176 -10.90 -25.75 0.93
N GLU A 177 -9.57 -25.72 0.97
CA GLU A 177 -8.79 -26.28 2.08
C GLU A 177 -8.20 -25.21 2.99
N GLY A 178 -8.70 -25.16 4.23
CA GLY A 178 -7.96 -24.65 5.39
C GLY A 178 -8.15 -23.16 5.71
N HIS A 179 -8.60 -22.91 6.94
CA HIS A 179 -8.86 -21.59 7.53
C HIS A 179 -7.62 -20.67 7.70
N LEU A 180 -6.43 -21.10 7.25
CA LEU A 180 -5.18 -20.35 7.41
C LEU A 180 -4.84 -19.46 6.21
N GLY A 181 -5.62 -19.53 5.13
CA GLY A 181 -5.51 -18.58 4.04
C GLY A 181 -4.36 -18.88 3.07
N ARG A 182 -4.60 -18.65 1.78
CA ARG A 182 -3.56 -18.84 0.75
C ARG A 182 -2.66 -17.61 0.68
N GLU A 183 -1.35 -17.85 0.69
CA GLU A 183 -0.33 -16.81 0.53
C GLU A 183 0.29 -16.79 -0.85
N PHE A 184 0.56 -15.59 -1.35
CA PHE A 184 1.25 -15.37 -2.62
C PHE A 184 2.37 -14.36 -2.45
N GLY A 185 3.58 -14.73 -2.89
CA GLY A 185 4.73 -13.81 -2.98
C GLY A 185 4.86 -13.14 -4.34
N THR A 186 5.84 -12.24 -4.47
CA THR A 186 6.16 -11.51 -5.71
C THR A 186 6.59 -12.37 -6.89
N ASN A 187 6.80 -13.67 -6.69
CA ASN A 187 7.06 -14.66 -7.74
C ASN A 187 5.77 -15.29 -8.33
N HIS A 188 4.59 -14.94 -7.79
CA HIS A 188 3.32 -15.55 -8.18
C HIS A 188 2.36 -14.55 -8.85
N ASN A 189 1.61 -15.01 -9.87
CA ASN A 189 0.63 -14.17 -10.57
C ASN A 189 -0.50 -13.67 -9.66
N GLY A 190 -0.92 -14.50 -8.68
CA GLY A 190 -1.95 -14.13 -7.70
C GLY A 190 -1.62 -12.90 -6.87
N PHE A 191 -0.35 -12.72 -6.49
CA PHE A 191 0.12 -11.51 -5.80
C PHE A 191 -0.16 -10.26 -6.66
N TYR A 192 0.30 -10.27 -7.91
CA TYR A 192 0.12 -9.13 -8.80
C TYR A 192 -1.35 -8.92 -9.19
N ALA A 193 -2.14 -9.99 -9.32
CA ALA A 193 -3.55 -9.86 -9.61
C ALA A 193 -4.30 -9.13 -8.48
N LEU A 194 -4.04 -9.51 -7.22
CA LEU A 194 -4.59 -8.83 -6.05
C LEU A 194 -4.02 -7.41 -5.90
N LEU A 195 -2.75 -7.19 -6.24
CA LEU A 195 -2.14 -5.86 -6.20
C LEU A 195 -2.82 -4.89 -7.16
N ALA A 196 -3.24 -5.39 -8.33
CA ALA A 196 -3.97 -4.61 -9.33
C ALA A 196 -5.42 -4.30 -8.96
N SER A 197 -5.96 -4.94 -7.92
CA SER A 197 -7.26 -4.56 -7.36
C SER A 197 -7.18 -3.21 -6.64
N GLU A 198 -8.32 -2.57 -6.39
CA GLU A 198 -8.35 -1.30 -5.65
C GLU A 198 -7.79 -1.45 -4.22
N ASN A 199 -8.02 -2.60 -3.59
CA ASN A 199 -7.53 -2.92 -2.24
C ASN A 199 -6.03 -3.16 -2.16
N GLY A 200 -5.38 -3.51 -3.28
CA GLY A 200 -3.92 -3.58 -3.37
C GLY A 200 -3.30 -2.25 -3.83
N LYS A 201 -3.91 -1.63 -4.85
CA LYS A 201 -3.43 -0.38 -5.44
C LYS A 201 -3.38 0.75 -4.42
N GLY A 202 -4.42 0.90 -3.58
CA GLY A 202 -4.45 1.91 -2.53
C GLY A 202 -3.26 1.77 -1.58
N VAL A 203 -3.01 0.56 -1.09
CA VAL A 203 -1.90 0.24 -0.17
C VAL A 203 -0.56 0.58 -0.81
N GLY A 204 -0.36 0.20 -2.08
CA GLY A 204 0.86 0.53 -2.82
C GLY A 204 1.12 2.04 -2.90
N TRP A 205 0.10 2.83 -3.23
CA TRP A 205 0.25 4.29 -3.28
C TRP A 205 0.52 4.91 -1.91
N MET A 206 -0.12 4.41 -0.85
CA MET A 206 0.15 4.89 0.50
C MET A 206 1.62 4.70 0.88
N LEU A 207 2.17 3.50 0.67
CA LEU A 207 3.56 3.19 0.98
C LEU A 207 4.54 3.97 0.11
N SER A 208 4.29 4.06 -1.20
CA SER A 208 5.22 4.71 -2.13
C SER A 208 5.16 6.23 -2.09
N SER A 209 4.02 6.84 -1.76
CA SER A 209 3.89 8.29 -1.66
C SER A 209 4.46 8.85 -0.35
N TYR A 210 4.49 8.05 0.71
CA TYR A 210 4.95 8.46 2.04
C TYR A 210 6.05 7.56 2.62
N PRO A 211 7.15 7.31 1.89
CA PRO A 211 8.16 6.34 2.30
C PRO A 211 8.85 6.71 3.61
N GLY A 212 8.99 8.02 3.92
CA GLY A 212 9.56 8.48 5.19
C GLY A 212 8.68 8.20 6.41
N ILE A 213 7.36 8.14 6.23
CA ILE A 213 6.41 7.80 7.30
C ILE A 213 6.41 6.28 7.53
N PHE A 214 6.41 5.51 6.45
CA PHE A 214 6.26 4.05 6.50
C PHE A 214 7.58 3.29 6.37
N GLY A 215 8.71 3.89 6.79
CA GLY A 215 10.01 3.20 6.87
C GLY A 215 10.52 2.57 5.56
N ARG A 216 10.20 3.18 4.41
CA ARG A 216 10.55 2.67 3.05
C ARG A 216 10.14 1.20 2.85
N ARG A 217 8.92 0.84 3.25
CA ARG A 217 8.39 -0.52 3.14
C ARG A 217 7.70 -0.76 1.79
N LEU A 218 7.68 -2.02 1.35
CA LEU A 218 6.99 -2.48 0.15
C LEU A 218 6.27 -3.80 0.42
N MET A 219 5.15 -4.04 -0.28
CA MET A 219 4.41 -5.31 -0.21
C MET A 219 5.24 -6.44 -0.83
N CYS A 220 5.55 -7.48 -0.06
CA CYS A 220 6.29 -8.65 -0.53
C CYS A 220 5.42 -9.90 -0.66
N LYS A 221 4.35 -9.98 0.15
CA LYS A 221 3.39 -11.09 0.14
C LYS A 221 1.97 -10.58 0.39
N VAL A 222 1.00 -11.38 -0.01
CA VAL A 222 -0.41 -11.21 0.35
C VAL A 222 -0.98 -12.53 0.83
N ARG A 223 -1.66 -12.50 1.98
CA ARG A 223 -2.45 -13.61 2.50
C ARG A 223 -3.94 -13.31 2.29
N ILE A 224 -4.64 -14.22 1.64
CA ILE A 224 -6.11 -14.23 1.57
C ILE A 224 -6.63 -14.89 2.83
N ILE A 225 -7.62 -14.32 3.50
CA ILE A 225 -8.22 -14.90 4.71
C ILE A 225 -9.73 -15.01 4.51
N ILE A 226 -10.25 -16.23 4.65
CA ILE A 226 -11.68 -16.53 4.55
C ILE A 226 -12.18 -16.91 5.94
N ARG A 227 -12.98 -16.04 6.54
CA ARG A 227 -13.55 -16.29 7.87
C ARG A 227 -14.80 -17.19 7.75
N PRO A 228 -14.97 -18.22 8.61
CA PRO A 228 -16.09 -19.16 8.52
C PRO A 228 -17.50 -18.55 8.55
N LYS A 229 -17.66 -17.32 9.05
CA LYS A 229 -18.94 -16.61 9.17
C LYS A 229 -19.02 -15.33 8.34
N SER A 230 -18.01 -15.05 7.51
CA SER A 230 -17.98 -13.87 6.66
C SER A 230 -18.12 -14.28 5.21
N GLU A 231 -19.06 -13.67 4.49
CA GLU A 231 -19.14 -13.80 3.03
C GLU A 231 -18.05 -12.98 2.32
N MET A 232 -17.41 -12.05 3.04
CA MET A 232 -16.39 -11.17 2.50
C MET A 232 -14.99 -11.63 2.93
N PRO A 233 -14.04 -11.73 1.96
CA PRO A 233 -12.66 -12.07 2.28
C PRO A 233 -11.92 -10.89 2.89
N ASP A 234 -10.86 -11.21 3.62
CA ASP A 234 -9.87 -10.24 4.08
C ASP A 234 -8.55 -10.47 3.32
N LEU A 235 -7.75 -9.41 3.17
CA LEU A 235 -6.38 -9.49 2.66
C LEU A 235 -5.41 -8.95 3.70
N CYS A 236 -4.31 -9.65 3.93
CA CYS A 236 -3.19 -9.14 4.70
C CYS A 236 -1.98 -8.96 3.78
N TRP A 237 -1.59 -7.71 3.54
CA TRP A 237 -0.37 -7.36 2.84
C TRP A 237 0.79 -7.35 3.82
N ILE A 238 1.77 -8.24 3.60
CA ILE A 238 2.98 -8.33 4.42
C ILE A 238 4.05 -7.47 3.76
N LEU A 239 4.75 -6.69 4.56
CA LEU A 239 5.65 -5.64 4.12
C LEU A 239 7.10 -5.94 4.54
N GLU A 240 8.03 -5.64 3.63
CA GLU A 240 9.46 -5.71 3.89
C GLU A 240 10.12 -4.35 3.65
N PRO A 241 11.20 -4.01 4.38
CA PRO A 241 11.99 -2.83 4.07
C PRO A 241 12.60 -2.96 2.68
N VAL A 242 12.52 -1.92 1.87
CA VAL A 242 13.33 -1.81 0.66
C VAL A 242 14.75 -1.52 1.11
N GLN A 243 15.66 -2.47 0.87
CA GLN A 243 17.08 -2.23 1.13
C GLN A 243 17.49 -1.01 0.31
N ALA A 244 18.02 0.01 0.99
CA ALA A 244 18.74 1.06 0.29
C ALA A 244 19.91 0.37 -0.40
N GLU A 245 19.96 0.38 -1.73
CA GLU A 245 21.25 0.20 -2.39
C GLU A 245 22.13 1.31 -1.80
N ALA A 246 23.13 0.91 -1.00
CA ALA A 246 24.12 1.86 -0.53
C ALA A 246 24.61 2.61 -1.77
N PRO A 247 24.66 3.96 -1.78
CA PRO A 247 25.22 4.66 -2.91
C PRO A 247 26.60 4.06 -3.12
N SER A 248 26.77 3.36 -4.25
CA SER A 248 28.07 2.88 -4.67
C SER A 248 28.86 4.15 -4.88
N VAL A 249 29.59 4.56 -3.84
CA VAL A 249 30.61 5.59 -3.95
C VAL A 249 31.43 5.16 -5.16
N PRO A 250 31.51 5.97 -6.24
CA PRO A 250 32.46 5.69 -7.29
C PRO A 250 33.79 5.58 -6.58
N GLN A 251 34.32 4.36 -6.46
CA GLN A 251 35.69 4.19 -5.99
C GLN A 251 36.51 5.09 -6.89
N ASN A 252 37.13 6.11 -6.30
CA ASN A 252 37.99 7.06 -6.96
C ASN A 252 38.69 6.36 -8.11
N GLU A 253 38.32 6.70 -9.35
CA GLU A 253 39.16 6.37 -10.49
C GLU A 253 40.53 6.92 -10.13
N ALA A 254 41.49 6.01 -9.96
CA ALA A 254 42.89 6.38 -9.82
C ALA A 254 43.22 7.38 -10.94
N PRO A 255 44.00 8.44 -10.65
CA PRO A 255 44.29 9.48 -11.63
C PRO A 255 44.73 8.85 -12.95
N PRO A 256 44.24 9.37 -14.10
CA PRO A 256 44.47 8.75 -15.39
C PRO A 256 45.97 8.63 -15.62
N ASN A 257 46.42 7.39 -15.80
CA ASN A 257 47.79 7.08 -16.15
C ASN A 257 48.12 7.80 -17.48
N PRO A 258 49.08 8.74 -17.52
CA PRO A 258 49.32 9.61 -18.66
C PRO A 258 49.76 8.88 -19.94
N ASP A 259 50.10 7.58 -19.83
CA ASP A 259 50.61 6.77 -20.95
C ASP A 259 49.55 5.90 -21.65
N ARG A 260 48.26 6.09 -21.37
CA ARG A 260 47.22 5.29 -22.04
C ARG A 260 47.01 5.80 -23.48
N PRO A 261 47.20 4.97 -24.52
CA PRO A 261 46.93 5.38 -25.89
C PRO A 261 45.43 5.68 -26.06
N MET A 262 45.11 6.93 -26.39
CA MET A 262 43.73 7.41 -26.55
C MET A 262 42.91 6.56 -27.53
N SER A 263 41.67 6.27 -27.13
CA SER A 263 40.68 5.61 -27.98
C SER A 263 40.31 6.45 -29.19
N ARG A 264 39.97 5.80 -30.32
CA ARG A 264 39.42 6.45 -31.52
C ARG A 264 38.20 7.35 -31.20
N LYS A 265 37.45 7.02 -30.15
CA LYS A 265 36.25 7.77 -29.73
C LYS A 265 36.63 9.08 -29.00
N GLU A 266 37.65 9.04 -28.15
CA GLU A 266 38.20 10.22 -27.44
C GLU A 266 38.86 11.20 -28.41
N ARG A 267 39.62 10.68 -29.39
CA ARG A 267 40.25 11.49 -30.45
C ARG A 267 39.22 12.30 -31.26
N ARG A 268 38.03 11.75 -31.48
CA ARG A 268 36.95 12.46 -32.20
C ARG A 268 36.30 13.54 -31.33
N HIS A 269 36.21 13.33 -30.02
CA HIS A 269 35.62 14.29 -29.09
C HIS A 269 36.53 15.51 -28.90
N GLN A 270 37.83 15.29 -28.74
CA GLN A 270 38.81 16.37 -28.57
C GLN A 270 38.91 17.25 -29.82
N LYS A 271 38.85 16.64 -31.02
CA LYS A 271 38.85 17.36 -32.31
C LYS A 271 37.57 18.18 -32.54
N ARG A 272 36.46 17.81 -31.90
CA ARG A 272 35.21 18.59 -31.90
C ARG A 272 35.28 19.75 -30.91
N GLN A 273 35.86 19.55 -29.73
CA GLN A 273 36.03 20.60 -28.73
C GLN A 273 37.03 21.67 -29.18
N SER A 274 38.13 21.29 -29.85
CA SER A 274 39.10 22.25 -30.39
C SER A 274 38.58 23.10 -31.57
N ARG A 275 37.40 22.76 -32.12
CA ARG A 275 36.73 23.53 -33.18
C ARG A 275 35.62 24.45 -32.65
N SER A 276 35.29 24.38 -31.36
CA SER A 276 34.22 25.17 -30.73
C SER A 276 34.74 26.41 -29.99
N THR A 277 36.06 26.62 -29.98
CA THR A 277 36.70 27.83 -29.46
C THR A 277 37.40 28.55 -30.61
N ILE A 278 36.60 29.11 -31.51
CA ILE A 278 36.86 30.35 -32.27
C ILE A 278 35.53 31.08 -32.34
#